data_AF-A0A939FFC6-F1
#
_entry.id   AF-A0A939FFC6-F1
#
_cell.length_a   1.000
_cell.length_b   1.000
_cell.length_c   1.000
_cell.angle_alpha   90.00
_cell.angle_beta   90.00
_cell.angle_gamma   90.00
#
_symmetry.space_group_name_H-M   'P 1'
#
loop_
_entity.id
_entity.type
_entity.pdbx_description
1 polymer ?
#
loop_
_entity_poly.entity_id
_entity_poly.type
_entity_poly.pdbx_seq_one_letter_code
_entity_poly.pdbx_strand_id
1 'polypeptide(L)' 'MPVRKPALTVEELRALVASGEIDTVVLAFPDMQGRLQGKRFAAPFFLDEVLEHGTEGCNYLLAVDTDMNTVDGYAMSS' A
#
# COMPACT_ATOMS: atom_id res chain seq x y z
N MET A 1 22.32 -9.92 9.30
CA MET A 1 20.89 -9.65 9.02
C MET A 1 20.44 -8.61 10.03
N PRO A 2 19.99 -7.41 9.63
CA PRO A 2 19.47 -6.44 10.60
C PRO A 2 18.30 -7.08 11.34
N VAL A 3 18.26 -6.91 12.66
CA VAL A 3 17.14 -7.37 13.48
C VAL A 3 15.92 -6.56 13.07
N ARG A 4 14.94 -7.21 12.43
CA ARG A 4 13.67 -6.55 12.11
C ARG A 4 12.95 -6.24 13.42
N LYS A 5 12.57 -4.97 13.60
CA LYS A 5 11.60 -4.59 14.64
C LYS A 5 10.29 -5.34 14.34
N PRO A 6 9.60 -5.89 15.36
CA PRO A 6 8.29 -6.48 15.16
C PRO A 6 7.32 -5.46 14.52
N ALA A 7 6.36 -5.97 13.75
CA ALA A 7 5.33 -5.12 13.15
C ALA A 7 4.49 -4.46 14.26
N LEU A 8 4.04 -3.23 14.00
CA LEU A 8 3.14 -2.51 14.90
C LEU A 8 1.81 -3.26 15.01
N THR A 9 1.24 -3.27 16.21
CA THR A 9 -0.18 -3.62 16.37
C THR A 9 -1.07 -2.49 15.84
N VAL A 10 -2.36 -2.79 15.64
CA VAL A 10 -3.33 -1.76 15.22
C VAL A 10 -3.47 -0.69 16.31
N GLU A 11 -3.45 -1.08 17.58
CA GLU A 11 -3.54 -0.18 18.72
C GLU A 11 -2.33 0.77 18.79
N GLU A 12 -1.12 0.25 18.55
CA GLU A 12 0.10 1.06 18.48
C GLU A 12 0.04 2.04 17.31
N LEU A 13 -0.43 1.60 16.14
CA LEU A 13 -0.63 2.49 15.00
C LEU A 13 -1.64 3.60 15.32
N ARG A 14 -2.77 3.28 15.96
CA ARG A 14 -3.77 4.29 16.39
C ARG A 14 -3.15 5.32 17.34
N ALA A 15 -2.32 4.89 18.29
CA ALA A 15 -1.65 5.80 19.22
C ALA A 15 -0.66 6.76 18.51
N LEU A 16 0.12 6.24 17.55
CA LEU A 16 1.09 7.03 16.79
C LEU A 16 0.43 8.01 15.81
N VAL A 17 -0.73 7.67 15.27
CA VAL A 17 -1.53 8.59 14.46
C VAL A 17 -2.15 9.68 15.33
N ALA A 18 -2.67 9.32 16.52
CA ALA A 18 -3.22 10.28 17.47
C ALA A 18 -2.17 11.25 18.02
N SER A 19 -0.91 10.82 18.17
CA SER A 19 0.20 11.69 18.57
C SER A 19 0.73 12.56 17.43
N GLY A 20 0.34 12.29 16.18
CA GLY A 20 0.86 12.96 14.99
C GLY A 20 2.25 12.48 14.56
N GLU A 21 2.78 11.42 15.17
CA GLU A 21 4.06 10.82 14.77
C GLU A 21 3.95 10.08 13.42
N ILE A 22 2.76 9.60 13.07
CA ILE A 22 2.43 9.02 11.76
C ILE A 22 1.27 9.80 11.14
N ASP A 23 1.54 10.50 10.05
CA ASP A 23 0.52 11.21 9.25
C ASP A 23 0.08 10.45 8.00
N THR A 24 0.92 9.54 7.49
CA THR A 24 0.72 8.84 6.22
C THR A 24 0.94 7.34 6.36
N VAL A 25 0.05 6.54 5.77
CA VAL A 25 0.19 5.08 5.62
C VAL A 25 0.40 4.74 4.15
N VAL A 26 1.43 3.93 3.87
CA VAL A 26 1.67 3.37 2.53
C VAL A 26 1.20 1.92 2.51
N LEU A 27 0.14 1.63 1.76
CA LEU A 27 -0.26 0.26 1.46
C LEU A 27 0.36 -0.13 0.12
N ALA A 28 1.25 -1.12 0.14
CA ALA A 28 1.94 -1.57 -1.07
C ALA A 28 2.06 -3.10 -1.14
N PHE A 29 2.15 -3.60 -2.36
CA PHE A 29 2.39 -5.00 -2.69
C PHE A 29 3.48 -5.11 -3.78
N PRO A 30 4.21 -6.24 -3.87
CA PRO A 30 5.18 -6.45 -4.93
C PRO A 30 4.47 -6.74 -6.26
N ASP A 31 4.92 -6.11 -7.34
CA ASP A 31 4.54 -6.47 -8.70
C ASP A 31 5.32 -7.69 -9.23
N MET A 32 5.12 -8.07 -10.50
CA MET A 32 5.78 -9.21 -11.14
C MET A 32 7.31 -9.11 -11.19
N GLN A 33 7.87 -7.91 -11.03
CA GLN A 33 9.32 -7.64 -11.02
C GLN A 33 9.84 -7.50 -9.57
N GLY A 34 8.97 -7.64 -8.57
CA GLY A 34 9.30 -7.49 -7.15
C GLY A 34 9.35 -6.03 -6.67
N ARG A 35 8.87 -5.06 -7.46
CA ARG A 35 8.83 -3.64 -7.08
C ARG A 35 7.58 -3.37 -6.24
N LEU A 36 7.66 -2.47 -5.25
CA LEU A 36 6.49 -2.10 -4.47
C LEU A 36 5.61 -1.10 -5.24
N GLN A 37 4.36 -1.50 -5.47
CA GLN A 37 3.29 -0.66 -6.03
C GLN A 37 2.19 -0.49 -4.99
N GLY A 38 1.55 0.67 -4.93
CA GLY A 38 0.59 0.94 -3.86
C GLY A 38 0.01 2.35 -3.82
N LYS A 39 -0.76 2.60 -2.76
CA LYS A 39 -1.40 3.89 -2.48
C LYS A 39 -0.87 4.47 -1.18
N ARG A 40 -0.82 5.81 -1.13
CA ARG A 40 -0.58 6.56 0.11
C ARG A 40 -1.92 7.06 0.64
N PHE A 41 -2.16 6.88 1.93
CA PHE A 41 -3.36 7.32 2.62
C PHE A 41 -2.98 8.29 3.72
N ALA A 42 -3.81 9.31 3.93
CA ALA A 42 -3.81 10.01 5.21
C ALA A 42 -4.12 8.99 6.31
N ALA A 43 -3.29 8.95 7.35
CA ALA A 43 -3.35 7.90 8.36
C ALA A 43 -4.70 7.80 9.10
N PRO A 44 -5.41 8.92 9.40
CA PRO A 44 -6.76 8.84 9.97
C PRO A 44 -7.74 8.11 9.03
N PHE A 45 -7.76 8.48 7.75
CA PHE A 45 -8.61 7.83 6.75
C PHE A 45 -8.27 6.33 6.59
N PHE A 46 -6.99 5.96 6.67
CA PHE A 46 -6.60 4.55 6.64
C PHE A 46 -7.21 3.77 7.81
N LEU A 47 -7.15 4.32 9.03
CA LEU A 47 -7.65 3.67 10.24
C LEU A 47 -9.17 3.58 10.32
N ASP A 48 -9.87 4.55 9.73
CA ASP A 48 -11.32 4.66 9.77
C ASP A 48 -12.00 3.87 8.65
N GLU A 49 -11.45 3.89 7.44
CA GLU A 49 -12.10 3.32 6.25
C GLU A 49 -11.34 2.09 5.71
N VAL A 50 -10.05 2.26 5.43
CA VAL A 50 -9.26 1.27 4.64
C VAL A 50 -8.95 0.01 5.45
N LEU A 51 -8.72 0.14 6.75
CA LEU A 51 -8.33 -0.98 7.60
C LEU A 51 -9.41 -2.07 7.67
N GLU A 52 -10.68 -1.66 7.71
CA GLU A 52 -11.82 -2.58 7.82
C GLU A 52 -12.34 -3.01 6.44
N HIS A 53 -12.46 -2.08 5.50
CA HIS A 53 -13.10 -2.33 4.20
C HIS A 53 -12.12 -2.68 3.09
N GLY A 54 -10.82 -2.55 3.34
CA GLY A 54 -9.78 -2.64 2.32
C GLY A 54 -9.77 -1.42 1.39
N THR A 55 -8.98 -1.52 0.32
CA THR A 55 -8.97 -0.55 -0.78
C THR A 55 -8.96 -1.30 -2.09
N GLU A 56 -9.55 -0.71 -3.12
CA GLU A 56 -9.39 -1.16 -4.49
C GLU A 56 -7.94 -0.96 -4.96
N GLY A 57 -7.44 -1.92 -5.74
CA GLY A 57 -6.21 -1.82 -6.50
C GLY A 57 -6.48 -2.33 -7.91
N CYS A 58 -6.44 -1.46 -8.91
CA CYS A 58 -6.71 -1.85 -10.29
C CYS A 58 -5.69 -2.90 -10.75
N ASN A 59 -6.15 -3.98 -11.39
CA ASN A 59 -5.29 -5.07 -11.88
C ASN A 59 -4.19 -4.58 -12.83
N TYR A 60 -4.38 -3.44 -13.48
CA TYR A 60 -3.37 -2.79 -14.30
C TYR A 60 -2.07 -2.48 -13.55
N LEU A 61 -2.11 -2.24 -12.23
CA LEU A 61 -0.92 -2.03 -11.40
C LEU A 61 0.02 -3.26 -11.35
N LEU A 62 -0.45 -4.44 -11.78
CA LEU A 62 0.35 -5.66 -11.93
C LEU A 62 0.95 -5.81 -13.34
N ALA A 63 0.50 -5.01 -14.31
CA ALA A 63 0.80 -5.14 -15.73
C ALA A 63 1.44 -3.88 -16.36
N VAL A 64 1.88 -2.93 -15.53
CA VAL A 64 2.55 -1.70 -15.95
C VAL A 64 4.06 -1.74 -15.77
N ASP A 65 4.77 -1.12 -16.72
CA ASP A 65 6.19 -0.79 -16.56
C ASP A 65 6.41 0.40 -15.60
N THR A 66 7.66 0.85 -15.45
CA THR A 66 8.02 2.01 -14.61
C THR A 66 7.37 3.32 -15.04
N ASP A 67 6.91 3.43 -16.28
CA ASP A 67 6.39 4.65 -16.90
C ASP A 67 4.86 4.64 -17.04
N MET A 68 4.18 3.69 -16.39
CA MET A 68 2.73 3.44 -16.49
C MET A 68 2.22 3.10 -17.90
N ASN A 69 3.07 2.54 -18.78
CA ASN A 69 2.60 2.02 -20.06
C ASN A 69 2.07 0.59 -19.92
N THR A 70 1.02 0.29 -20.67
CA THR A 70 0.45 -1.06 -20.76
C THR A 70 1.46 -1.92 -21.50
N VAL A 71 2.03 -2.93 -20.85
CA VAL A 71 2.93 -3.85 -21.54
C VAL A 71 2.10 -4.81 -22.39
N ASP A 72 2.39 -4.89 -23.70
CA ASP A 72 1.69 -5.78 -24.62
C ASP A 72 1.76 -7.24 -24.15
N GLY A 73 0.64 -7.97 -24.23
CA GLY A 73 0.53 -9.39 -23.88
C GLY A 73 -0.20 -9.71 -22.57
N TYR A 74 -0.64 -8.71 -21.80
CA TYR A 74 -1.51 -8.91 -20.64
C TYR A 74 -2.96 -8.51 -20.94
N ALA A 75 -3.76 -9.48 -21.41
CA ALA A 75 -5.19 -9.31 -21.74
C ALA A 75 -6.09 -8.91 -20.55
N MET A 76 -5.53 -8.72 -19.35
CA MET A 76 -6.24 -8.21 -18.17
C MET A 76 -6.18 -6.68 -18.01
N SER A 77 -5.55 -5.97 -18.94
CA SER A 77 -5.55 -4.50 -18.97
C SER A 77 -6.63 -4.00 -19.92
N SER A 78 -7.86 -3.89 -19.44
CA SER A 78 -8.96 -3.12 -20.05
C SER A 78 -9.89 -2.61 -18.96
#